data_AF-A0A820LQG8-F1
#
_entry.id   AF-A0A820LQG8-F1
#
_cell.length_a   1.000
_cell.length_b   1.000
_cell.length_c   1.000
_cell.angle_alpha   90.00
_cell.angle_beta   90.00
_cell.angle_gamma   90.00
#
_symmetry.space_group_name_H-M   'P 1'
#
loop_
_entity.id
_entity.type
_entity.pdbx_description
1 polymer ?
#
loop_
_entity_poly.entity_id
_entity_poly.type
_entity_poly.pdbx_seq_one_letter_code
_entity_poly.pdbx_strand_id
1 'polypeptide(L)'
;MTNFGVWKDGQLAPGQTTTNGCSSGAYIILPDDQQQATVYVAISFISLEQAHINLKIQTNLQSFDAIRELVQQKWLDEISRFEVSAQWNPEAEIKFNTAIVHSLSSPTQWDESNGVYLGVDGQVHTKPDYMEHIYT
;
A
#
# COMPACT_ATOMS: atom_id res chain seq x y z
N MET A 1 -20.86 12.22 -17.55
CA MET A 1 -20.14 13.24 -16.75
C MET A 1 -19.65 12.57 -15.49
N THR A 2 -18.42 12.84 -15.06
CA THR A 2 -17.94 12.35 -13.75
C THR A 2 -18.61 13.16 -12.66
N ASN A 3 -19.38 12.51 -11.78
CA ASN A 3 -20.02 13.14 -10.63
C ASN A 3 -19.30 12.70 -9.36
N PHE A 4 -19.19 13.56 -8.36
CA PHE A 4 -18.44 13.26 -7.15
C PHE A 4 -19.06 13.94 -5.94
N GLY A 5 -18.63 13.53 -4.76
CA GLY A 5 -19.01 14.19 -3.53
C GLY A 5 -18.41 13.49 -2.33
N VAL A 6 -18.84 13.94 -1.16
CA VAL A 6 -18.52 13.31 0.12
C VAL A 6 -19.80 12.81 0.77
N TRP A 7 -19.65 11.95 1.77
CA TRP A 7 -20.74 11.53 2.63
C TRP A 7 -20.34 11.62 4.10
N LYS A 8 -21.33 11.82 4.95
CA LYS A 8 -21.19 11.78 6.40
C LYS A 8 -22.49 11.31 7.04
N ASP A 9 -22.40 10.38 7.99
CA ASP A 9 -23.56 9.87 8.74
C ASP A 9 -24.70 9.40 7.82
N GLY A 10 -24.35 8.76 6.70
CA GLY A 10 -25.28 8.28 5.69
C GLY A 10 -25.87 9.35 4.77
N GLN A 11 -25.51 10.63 4.93
CA GLN A 11 -25.96 11.73 4.08
C GLN A 11 -24.93 12.08 3.01
N LEU A 12 -25.38 12.19 1.76
CA LEU A 12 -24.56 12.61 0.63
C LEU A 12 -24.50 14.15 0.55
N ALA A 13 -23.31 14.66 0.25
CA ALA A 13 -23.06 16.05 -0.09
C ALA A 13 -22.43 16.13 -1.51
N PRO A 14 -23.26 16.15 -2.57
CA PRO A 14 -22.78 16.18 -3.95
C PRO A 14 -21.97 17.45 -4.26
N GLY A 15 -20.89 17.31 -5.02
CA GLY A 15 -20.00 18.40 -5.42
C GLY A 15 -19.08 18.91 -4.32
N GLN A 16 -19.23 18.46 -3.07
CA GLN A 16 -18.30 18.80 -2.00
C GLN A 16 -17.05 17.92 -2.07
N THR A 17 -15.90 18.51 -1.77
CA THR A 17 -14.57 17.86 -1.85
C THR A 17 -13.99 17.52 -0.48
N THR A 18 -14.63 17.95 0.60
CA THR A 18 -14.12 17.81 1.97
C THR A 18 -15.23 17.46 2.94
N THR A 19 -14.98 16.50 3.82
CA THR A 19 -15.81 16.18 4.98
C THR A 19 -14.89 15.87 6.16
N ASN A 20 -15.39 16.03 7.39
CA ASN A 20 -14.62 15.80 8.61
C ASN A 20 -15.45 15.05 9.65
N GLY A 21 -14.76 14.25 10.46
CA GLY A 21 -15.35 13.48 11.55
C GLY A 21 -15.48 11.98 11.23
N CYS A 22 -15.91 11.22 12.22
CA CYS A 22 -16.18 9.79 12.08
C CYS A 22 -17.29 9.52 11.06
N SER A 23 -17.33 8.30 10.53
CA SER A 23 -18.37 7.86 9.58
C SER A 23 -18.48 8.81 8.39
N SER A 24 -17.35 9.02 7.71
CA SER A 24 -17.24 9.90 6.56
C SER A 24 -16.44 9.25 5.44
N GLY A 25 -16.67 9.71 4.22
CA GLY A 25 -15.94 9.22 3.05
C GLY A 25 -16.22 10.04 1.80
N ALA A 26 -15.64 9.61 0.69
CA ALA A 26 -15.80 10.22 -0.63
C ALA A 26 -16.37 9.22 -1.63
N TYR A 27 -17.02 9.72 -2.67
CA TYR A 27 -17.48 8.92 -3.79
C TYR A 27 -17.15 9.61 -5.11
N ILE A 28 -16.87 8.80 -6.12
CA ILE A 28 -16.70 9.21 -7.51
C ILE A 28 -17.58 8.28 -8.35
N ILE A 29 -18.40 8.88 -9.20
CA ILE A 29 -19.25 8.19 -10.17
C ILE A 29 -18.58 8.35 -11.52
N LEU A 30 -18.14 7.22 -12.07
CA LEU A 30 -17.57 7.16 -13.41
C LEU A 30 -18.70 7.24 -14.46
N PRO A 31 -18.43 7.81 -15.64
CA PRO A 31 -19.33 7.72 -16.78
C PRO A 31 -19.68 6.26 -17.15
N ASP A 32 -20.88 6.01 -17.67
CA ASP A 32 -21.34 4.65 -18.02
C ASP A 32 -20.46 3.96 -19.08
N ASP A 33 -19.79 4.73 -19.93
CA ASP A 33 -18.85 4.26 -20.95
C ASP A 33 -17.42 4.04 -20.43
N GLN A 34 -17.12 4.44 -19.18
CA GLN A 34 -15.82 4.25 -18.54
C GLN A 34 -15.79 2.90 -17.80
N GLN A 35 -15.18 1.89 -18.43
CA GLN A 35 -15.13 0.53 -17.86
C GLN A 35 -14.04 0.32 -16.80
N GLN A 36 -13.01 1.18 -16.76
CA GLN A 36 -11.85 1.01 -15.88
C GLN A 36 -11.34 2.35 -15.37
N ALA A 37 -10.87 2.35 -14.12
CA ALA A 37 -10.15 3.45 -13.50
C ALA A 37 -8.98 2.90 -12.68
N THR A 38 -7.82 3.53 -12.78
CA THR A 38 -6.67 3.24 -11.93
C THR A 38 -6.63 4.26 -10.80
N VAL A 39 -6.58 3.78 -9.56
CA VAL A 39 -6.49 4.60 -8.36
C VAL A 39 -5.18 4.29 -7.66
N TYR A 40 -4.45 5.34 -7.31
CA TYR A 40 -3.23 5.26 -6.52
C TYR A 40 -3.53 5.74 -5.11
N VAL A 41 -3.23 4.90 -4.12
CA VAL A 41 -3.43 5.22 -2.70
C VAL A 41 -2.12 5.04 -1.98
N ALA A 42 -1.74 6.03 -1.18
CA ALA A 42 -0.61 5.96 -0.28
C ALA A 42 -1.04 6.39 1.12
N ILE A 43 -0.35 5.86 2.11
CA ILE A 43 -0.51 6.17 3.52
C ILE A 43 0.79 6.77 4.05
N SER A 44 0.69 7.50 5.15
CA SER A 44 1.82 7.94 5.95
C SER A 44 1.37 8.12 7.39
N PHE A 45 2.27 7.84 8.32
CA PHE A 45 2.08 8.13 9.74
C PHE A 45 2.35 9.60 10.08
N ILE A 46 2.99 10.35 9.18
CA ILE A 46 3.47 11.71 9.42
C ILE A 46 2.48 12.75 8.91
N SER A 47 2.17 12.75 7.61
CA SER A 47 1.29 13.75 7.01
C SER A 47 0.78 13.37 5.61
N LEU A 48 -0.15 14.16 5.08
CA LEU A 48 -0.63 14.01 3.70
C LEU A 48 0.50 14.29 2.68
N GLU A 49 1.34 15.29 2.94
CA GLU A 49 2.50 15.62 2.11
C GLU A 49 3.47 14.44 2.05
N GLN A 50 3.71 13.79 3.19
CA GLN A 50 4.55 12.61 3.25
C GLN A 50 3.92 11.41 2.52
N ALA A 51 2.60 11.22 2.60
CA ALA A 51 1.90 10.21 1.80
C ALA A 51 2.06 10.47 0.29
N HIS A 52 2.06 11.73 -0.17
CA HIS A 52 2.34 12.07 -1.56
C HIS A 52 3.79 11.77 -1.97
N ILE A 53 4.75 12.02 -1.07
CA ILE A 53 6.17 11.65 -1.29
C ILE A 53 6.29 10.13 -1.44
N ASN A 54 5.67 9.37 -0.53
CA ASN A 54 5.63 7.91 -0.59
C ASN A 54 5.06 7.43 -1.93
N LEU A 55 3.90 7.96 -2.32
CA LEU A 55 3.25 7.57 -3.57
C LEU A 55 4.18 7.76 -4.77
N LYS A 56 4.84 8.92 -4.85
CA LYS A 56 5.75 9.24 -5.94
C LYS A 56 6.97 8.30 -5.95
N ILE A 57 7.60 8.07 -4.80
CA ILE A 57 8.80 7.23 -4.70
C ILE A 57 8.47 5.77 -4.99
N GLN A 58 7.39 5.23 -4.42
CA GLN A 58 7.05 3.81 -4.50
C GLN A 58 6.50 3.40 -5.86
N THR A 59 5.75 4.28 -6.51
CA THR A 59 5.02 3.93 -7.75
C THR A 59 5.60 4.60 -8.98
N ASN A 60 6.24 5.77 -8.84
CA ASN A 60 6.61 6.66 -9.94
C ASN A 60 5.47 6.88 -10.97
N LEU A 61 4.22 6.74 -10.53
CA LEU A 61 3.01 6.76 -11.37
C LEU A 61 3.05 5.79 -12.57
N GLN A 62 3.72 4.64 -12.41
CA GLN A 62 3.70 3.53 -13.37
C GLN A 62 2.30 2.94 -13.51
N SER A 63 2.02 2.26 -14.62
CA SER A 63 0.73 1.59 -14.85
C SER A 63 0.46 0.50 -13.80
N PHE A 64 -0.82 0.16 -13.61
CA PHE A 64 -1.21 -0.93 -12.71
C PHE A 64 -0.49 -2.24 -13.02
N ASP A 65 -0.41 -2.62 -14.31
CA ASP A 65 0.27 -3.85 -14.73
C ASP A 65 1.77 -3.82 -14.42
N ALA A 66 2.45 -2.69 -14.64
CA ALA A 66 3.86 -2.54 -14.33
C ALA A 66 4.14 -2.68 -12.82
N ILE A 67 3.28 -2.09 -11.98
CA ILE A 67 3.38 -2.23 -10.52
C ILE A 67 3.09 -3.68 -10.11
N ARG A 68 2.09 -4.33 -10.71
CA ARG A 68 1.77 -5.75 -10.45
C ARG A 68 2.96 -6.65 -10.77
N GLU A 69 3.57 -6.48 -11.94
CA GLU A 69 4.74 -7.26 -12.36
C GLU A 69 5.94 -7.02 -11.44
N LEU A 70 6.20 -5.76 -11.06
CA LEU A 70 7.26 -5.41 -10.12
C LEU A 70 7.06 -6.11 -8.76
N VAL A 71 5.84 -6.06 -8.21
CA VAL A 71 5.52 -6.69 -6.93
C VAL A 71 5.60 -8.22 -7.01
N GLN A 72 5.13 -8.81 -8.10
CA GLN A 72 5.26 -10.25 -8.34
C GLN A 72 6.72 -10.68 -8.38
N GLN A 73 7.57 -9.94 -9.07
CA GLN A 73 8.99 -10.26 -9.14
C GLN A 73 9.65 -10.16 -7.76
N LYS A 74 9.36 -9.11 -6.98
CA LYS A 74 9.88 -8.98 -5.60
C LYS A 74 9.51 -10.17 -4.72
N TRP A 75 8.27 -10.65 -4.82
CA TRP A 75 7.85 -11.85 -4.07
C TRP A 75 8.55 -13.11 -4.55
N LEU A 76 8.73 -13.28 -5.87
CA LEU A 76 9.47 -14.42 -6.42
C LEU A 76 10.92 -14.41 -5.93
N ASP A 77 11.56 -13.25 -5.90
CA ASP A 77 12.93 -13.10 -5.41
C ASP A 77 13.02 -13.55 -3.94
N GLU A 78 12.11 -13.11 -3.07
CA GLU A 78 12.10 -13.52 -1.66
C GLU A 78 11.79 -15.01 -1.45
N ILE A 79 10.78 -15.55 -2.15
CA ILE A 79 10.40 -16.96 -2.01
C ILE A 79 11.49 -17.89 -2.58
N SER A 80 12.18 -17.47 -3.64
CA SER A 80 13.25 -18.26 -4.27
C SER A 80 14.49 -18.48 -3.40
N ARG A 81 14.61 -17.73 -2.30
CA ARG A 81 15.66 -17.91 -1.29
C ARG A 81 15.51 -19.24 -0.53
N PHE A 82 14.37 -19.89 -0.65
CA PHE A 82 14.07 -21.17 -0.04
C PHE A 82 13.93 -22.25 -1.12
N GLU A 83 14.64 -23.36 -0.95
CA GLU A 83 14.50 -24.53 -1.82
C GLU A 83 13.65 -25.60 -1.13
N VAL A 84 12.54 -25.98 -1.76
CA VAL A 84 11.70 -27.08 -1.32
C VAL A 84 11.55 -28.07 -2.47
N SER A 85 11.74 -29.36 -2.18
CA SER A 85 11.48 -30.43 -3.14
C SER A 85 10.52 -31.43 -2.53
N ALA A 86 9.28 -31.45 -3.01
CA ALA A 86 8.27 -32.40 -2.57
C ALA A 86 7.57 -33.03 -3.79
N GLN A 87 8.36 -33.66 -4.67
CA GLN A 87 7.89 -34.28 -5.91
C GLN A 87 6.75 -35.30 -5.72
N TRP A 88 6.64 -35.90 -4.53
CA TRP A 88 5.59 -36.85 -4.16
C TRP A 88 4.29 -36.19 -3.65
N ASN A 89 4.29 -34.88 -3.40
CA ASN A 89 3.16 -34.12 -2.90
C ASN A 89 3.22 -32.63 -3.29
N PRO A 90 2.64 -32.25 -4.44
CA PRO A 90 2.57 -30.86 -4.87
C PRO A 90 1.87 -29.91 -3.87
N GLU A 91 0.95 -30.41 -3.04
CA GLU A 91 0.32 -29.57 -2.01
C GLU A 91 1.31 -29.14 -0.92
N ALA A 92 2.36 -29.92 -0.68
CA ALA A 92 3.36 -29.57 0.32
C ALA A 92 4.13 -28.30 -0.08
N GLU A 93 4.45 -28.14 -1.37
CA GLU A 93 5.11 -26.94 -1.88
C GLU A 93 4.19 -25.70 -1.77
N ILE A 94 2.90 -25.84 -2.08
CA ILE A 94 1.91 -24.77 -1.91
C ILE A 94 1.81 -24.35 -0.43
N LYS A 95 1.70 -25.31 0.49
CA LYS A 95 1.60 -25.02 1.93
C LYS A 95 2.86 -24.34 2.45
N PHE A 96 4.04 -24.78 2.01
CA PHE A 96 5.32 -24.19 2.37
C PHE A 96 5.44 -22.75 1.89
N ASN A 97 5.18 -22.49 0.61
CA ASN A 97 5.23 -21.14 0.04
C ASN A 97 4.19 -20.20 0.67
N THR A 98 2.99 -20.71 0.98
CA THR A 98 1.97 -19.95 1.71
C THR A 98 2.45 -19.58 3.12
N ALA A 99 3.12 -20.49 3.83
CA ALA A 99 3.69 -20.21 5.15
C ALA A 99 4.81 -19.16 5.10
N ILE A 100 5.62 -19.14 4.04
CA ILE A 100 6.62 -18.08 3.80
C ILE A 100 5.92 -16.73 3.65
N VAL A 101 4.90 -16.63 2.79
CA VAL A 101 4.14 -15.38 2.60
C VAL A 101 3.56 -14.86 3.92
N HIS A 102 3.00 -15.74 4.74
CA HIS A 102 2.50 -15.36 6.07
C HIS A 102 3.62 -14.88 6.99
N SER A 103 4.78 -15.55 6.96
CA SER A 103 5.93 -15.21 7.82
C SER A 103 6.57 -13.89 7.42
N LEU A 104 6.55 -13.53 6.14
CA LEU A 104 7.13 -12.28 5.63
C LEU A 104 6.15 -11.10 5.66
N SER A 105 4.87 -11.33 6.00
CA SER A 105 3.86 -10.26 6.15
C SER A 105 4.02 -9.43 7.43
N SER A 106 4.93 -9.82 8.33
CA SER A 106 5.24 -9.06 9.55
C SER A 106 6.67 -9.33 10.02
N PRO A 107 7.33 -8.38 10.70
CA PRO A 107 6.81 -7.06 11.09
C PRO A 107 6.68 -6.09 9.90
N THR A 108 5.86 -5.03 10.07
CA THR A 108 5.63 -4.04 9.01
C THR A 108 6.70 -2.95 9.07
N GLN A 109 7.11 -2.47 7.90
CA GLN A 109 7.99 -1.31 7.78
C GLN A 109 7.29 -0.06 8.34
N TRP A 110 7.97 0.63 9.25
CA TRP A 110 7.51 1.82 9.98
C TRP A 110 8.12 3.11 9.43
N ASP A 111 9.31 3.04 8.82
CA ASP A 111 9.90 4.19 8.12
C ASP A 111 9.28 4.42 6.75
N GLU A 112 9.21 5.69 6.38
CA GLU A 112 8.65 6.20 5.13
C GLU A 112 9.70 6.16 4.00
N SER A 113 9.28 6.38 2.76
CA SER A 113 10.09 6.09 1.56
C SER A 113 11.37 6.93 1.40
N ASN A 114 11.50 8.02 2.16
CA ASN A 114 12.66 8.91 2.24
C ASN A 114 13.46 8.73 3.54
N GLY A 115 13.25 7.62 4.26
CA GLY A 115 14.03 7.26 5.46
C GLY A 115 13.68 8.06 6.71
N VAL A 116 12.51 8.71 6.74
CA VAL A 116 11.98 9.35 7.96
C VAL A 116 10.95 8.46 8.63
N TYR A 117 10.75 8.60 9.93
CA TYR A 117 9.72 7.85 10.65
C TYR A 117 9.12 8.69 11.79
N LEU A 118 7.88 8.38 12.18
CA LEU A 118 7.27 8.99 13.36
C LEU A 118 7.73 8.23 14.61
N GLY A 119 8.48 8.90 15.48
CA GLY A 119 8.92 8.33 16.75
C GLY A 119 7.77 8.16 17.74
N VAL A 120 7.98 7.30 18.74
CA VAL A 120 7.04 7.11 19.86
C VAL A 120 6.86 8.37 20.72
N ASP A 121 7.78 9.32 20.59
CA ASP A 121 7.72 10.66 21.17
C ASP A 121 6.84 11.63 20.37
N GLY A 122 6.26 11.16 19.25
CA GLY A 122 5.44 11.97 18.35
C GLY A 122 6.24 12.93 17.47
N GLN A 123 7.57 12.79 17.41
CA GLN A 123 8.43 13.61 16.57
C GLN A 123 8.89 12.86 15.32
N VAL A 124 9.18 13.60 14.25
CA VAL A 124 9.74 13.02 13.02
C VAL A 124 11.25 12.88 13.18
N HIS A 125 11.74 11.67 12.94
CA HIS A 125 13.16 11.34 12.99
C HIS A 125 13.64 10.82 11.63
N THR A 126 14.95 10.85 11.41
CA THR A 126 15.59 10.22 10.25
C THR A 126 16.25 8.92 10.69
N LYS A 127 16.02 7.83 9.97
CA LYS A 127 16.68 6.55 10.27
C LYS A 127 18.19 6.68 10.04
N PRO A 128 19.03 6.03 10.86
CA PRO A 128 20.47 5.97 10.60
C PRO A 128 20.77 5.27 9.27
N ASP A 129 21.80 5.73 8.56
CA ASP A 129 22.17 5.19 7.24
C ASP A 129 22.49 3.68 7.23
N TYR A 130 22.94 3.14 8.37
CA TYR A 130 23.26 1.71 8.50
C TYR A 130 22.03 0.83 8.70
N MET A 131 20.85 1.40 8.97
CA MET A 131 19.61 0.66 9.05
C MET A 131 18.90 0.66 7.70
N GLU A 132 18.53 -0.52 7.22
CA GLU A 132 17.73 -0.64 5.99
C GLU A 132 16.32 -0.10 6.22
N HIS A 133 15.67 -0.53 7.31
CA HIS A 133 14.32 -0.13 7.69
C HIS A 133 14.15 -0.05 9.21
N ILE A 134 13.16 0.72 9.64
CA ILE A 134 12.62 0.69 11.01
C ILE A 134 11.35 -0.16 10.95
N TYR A 135 11.19 -1.11 11.86
CA TYR A 135 10.02 -1.98 11.92
C TYR A 135 9.25 -1.77 13.23
N THR A 136 7.96 -2.12 13.22
CA THR A 136 7.14 -2.25 14.44
C THR A 136 7.36 -3.56 15.15
#